data_AF-A0A349KPZ9-F1
#
_entry.id   AF-A0A349KPZ9-F1
#
_cell.length_a   1.000
_cell.length_b   1.000
_cell.length_c   1.000
_cell.angle_alpha   90.00
_cell.angle_beta   90.00
_cell.angle_gamma   90.00
#
_symmetry.space_group_name_H-M   'P 1'
#
loop_
_entity.id
_entity.type
_entity.pdbx_description
1 polymer ?
#
loop_
_entity_poly.entity_id
_entity_poly.type
_entity_poly.pdbx_seq_one_letter_code
_entity_poly.pdbx_strand_id
1 'polypeptide(L)'
;MTSLSELRFFTTPAHDCSYLDGKQAITLFADPLTKIDKDLYSALSAVGFRRSGSHIYRPYCQTCAACIPVRIPVAQFTDKRKHRRARKTNETLTVTKHSPRLTEEYFSLYEKYVSERHSDGDMYPAS
;
A
#
# COMPACT_ATOMS: atom_id res chain seq x y z
N MET A 1 24.47 -2.74 4.40
CA MET A 1 23.40 -2.54 3.41
C MET A 1 23.13 -3.90 2.80
N THR A 2 21.93 -4.44 3.02
CA THR A 2 21.56 -5.76 2.48
C THR A 2 21.29 -5.61 0.98
N SER A 3 22.00 -6.38 0.16
CA SER A 3 21.79 -6.38 -1.29
C SER A 3 20.49 -7.13 -1.64
N LEU A 4 19.79 -6.72 -2.72
CA LEU A 4 18.63 -7.46 -3.22
C LEU A 4 18.94 -8.94 -3.52
N SER A 5 20.20 -9.25 -3.85
CA SER A 5 20.68 -10.61 -4.13
C SER A 5 20.76 -11.53 -2.90
N GLU A 6 20.68 -10.97 -1.69
CA GLU A 6 20.75 -11.72 -0.43
C GLU A 6 19.36 -11.98 0.17
N LEU A 7 18.31 -11.43 -0.44
CA LEU A 7 16.94 -11.63 0.02
C LEU A 7 16.43 -13.02 -0.35
N ARG A 8 15.84 -13.68 0.65
CA ARG A 8 15.06 -14.90 0.44
C ARG A 8 13.63 -14.52 0.09
N PHE A 9 13.05 -15.27 -0.85
CA PHE A 9 11.68 -15.08 -1.27
C PHE A 9 10.90 -16.40 -1.18
N PHE A 10 9.62 -16.28 -0.87
CA PHE A 10 8.69 -17.40 -0.72
C PHE A 10 7.45 -17.15 -1.56
N THR A 11 6.88 -18.21 -2.14
CA THR A 11 5.64 -18.11 -2.90
C THR A 11 4.48 -18.73 -2.16
N THR A 12 3.29 -18.16 -2.33
CA THR A 12 2.05 -18.86 -1.97
C THR A 12 1.81 -20.03 -2.93
N PRO A 13 0.96 -21.00 -2.53
CA PRO A 13 0.26 -21.84 -3.51
C PRO A 13 -0.55 -20.98 -4.50
N ALA A 14 -0.90 -21.58 -5.64
CA ALA A 14 -1.85 -20.98 -6.56
C ALA A 14 -3.23 -20.84 -5.88
N HIS A 15 -3.89 -19.71 -6.10
CA HIS A 15 -5.22 -19.39 -5.61
C HIS A 15 -5.99 -18.57 -6.65
N ASP A 16 -7.29 -18.40 -6.49
CA ASP A 16 -8.08 -17.58 -7.40
C ASP A 16 -7.61 -16.12 -7.40
N CYS A 17 -7.52 -15.53 -8.58
CA CYS A 17 -7.10 -14.15 -8.73
C CYS A 17 -8.21 -13.21 -8.24
N SER A 18 -7.88 -12.36 -7.27
CA SER A 18 -8.84 -11.41 -6.68
C SER A 18 -9.37 -10.33 -7.64
N TYR A 19 -8.83 -10.24 -8.86
CA TYR A 19 -9.20 -9.20 -9.84
C TYR A 19 -9.74 -9.74 -11.16
N LEU A 20 -9.42 -11.00 -11.52
CA LEU A 20 -9.70 -11.55 -12.83
C LEU A 20 -10.31 -12.94 -12.68
N ASP A 21 -11.61 -13.04 -12.97
CA ASP A 21 -12.34 -14.29 -12.87
C ASP A 21 -11.72 -15.39 -13.75
N GLY A 22 -11.67 -16.61 -13.21
CA GLY A 22 -11.10 -17.78 -13.88
C GLY A 22 -9.58 -17.75 -14.05
N LYS A 23 -8.87 -16.78 -13.47
CA LYS A 23 -7.40 -16.75 -13.43
C LYS A 23 -6.89 -17.21 -12.07
N GLN A 24 -5.71 -17.84 -12.09
CA GLN A 24 -4.96 -18.16 -10.89
C GLN A 24 -3.90 -17.09 -10.60
N ALA A 25 -3.65 -16.87 -9.32
CA ALA A 25 -2.65 -15.97 -8.79
C ALA A 25 -1.65 -16.71 -7.90
N ILE A 26 -0.41 -16.23 -7.92
CA ILE A 26 0.66 -16.62 -7.00
C ILE A 26 1.27 -15.33 -6.50
N THR A 27 1.57 -15.25 -5.21
CA THR A 27 2.21 -14.08 -4.60
C THR A 27 3.61 -14.45 -4.12
N LEU A 28 4.60 -13.63 -4.48
CA LEU A 28 5.97 -13.70 -4.00
C LEU A 28 6.14 -12.77 -2.81
N PHE A 29 6.57 -13.29 -1.67
CA PHE A 29 6.87 -12.56 -0.45
C PHE A 29 8.38 -12.48 -0.25
N ALA A 30 8.87 -11.32 0.18
CA ALA A 30 10.18 -11.21 0.82
C ALA A 30 10.11 -11.87 2.21
N ASP A 31 11.20 -12.51 2.64
CA ASP A 31 11.30 -13.14 3.96
C ASP A 31 10.89 -12.16 5.09
N PRO A 32 9.80 -12.45 5.83
CA PRO A 32 9.32 -11.60 6.91
C PRO A 32 10.33 -11.40 8.05
N LEU A 33 11.30 -12.30 8.19
CA LEU A 33 12.36 -12.20 9.19
C LEU A 33 13.51 -11.28 8.75
N THR A 34 13.57 -10.91 7.46
CA THR A 34 14.58 -9.98 7.00
C THR A 34 14.27 -8.57 7.50
N LYS A 35 15.26 -7.94 8.13
CA LYS A 35 15.18 -6.53 8.49
C LYS A 35 15.28 -5.67 7.24
N ILE A 36 14.16 -5.11 6.82
CA ILE A 36 14.08 -4.25 5.63
C ILE A 36 14.21 -2.79 6.08
N ASP A 37 15.33 -2.17 5.73
CA ASP A 37 15.54 -0.73 5.91
C ASP A 37 14.85 0.09 4.81
N LYS A 38 14.92 1.42 4.93
CA LYS A 38 14.27 2.35 4.01
C LYS A 38 14.79 2.21 2.58
N ASP A 39 16.08 1.96 2.40
CA ASP A 39 16.71 1.93 1.08
C ASP A 39 16.36 0.63 0.37
N LEU A 40 16.43 -0.50 1.08
CA LEU A 40 16.01 -1.80 0.58
C LEU A 40 14.50 -1.81 0.25
N TYR A 41 13.67 -1.23 1.12
CA TYR A 41 12.24 -1.07 0.82
C TYR A 41 12.01 -0.24 -0.44
N SER A 42 12.76 0.85 -0.62
CA SER A 42 12.66 1.70 -1.81
C SER A 42 13.05 0.94 -3.07
N ALA A 43 14.11 0.13 -3.01
CA ALA A 43 14.56 -0.73 -4.11
C ALA A 43 13.52 -1.83 -4.46
N LEU A 44 12.98 -2.52 -3.45
CA LEU A 44 11.91 -3.51 -3.63
C LEU A 44 10.66 -2.89 -4.25
N SER A 45 10.27 -1.72 -3.77
CA SER A 45 9.15 -0.96 -4.33
C SER A 45 9.40 -0.63 -5.80
N ALA A 46 10.61 -0.19 -6.16
CA ALA A 46 10.96 0.12 -7.56
C ALA A 46 10.74 -1.08 -8.52
N VAL A 47 10.88 -2.32 -8.04
CA VAL A 47 10.65 -3.55 -8.82
C VAL A 47 9.29 -4.21 -8.56
N GLY A 48 8.32 -3.42 -8.05
CA GLY A 48 6.91 -3.79 -7.99
C GLY A 48 6.43 -4.43 -6.69
N PHE A 49 7.27 -4.53 -5.66
CA PHE A 49 6.80 -4.96 -4.35
C PHE A 49 5.91 -3.91 -3.68
N ARG A 50 4.91 -4.43 -2.96
CA ARG A 50 3.89 -3.75 -2.16
C ARG A 50 4.08 -4.15 -0.70
N ARG A 51 3.45 -3.44 0.24
CA ARG A 51 3.56 -3.70 1.67
C ARG A 51 2.18 -3.79 2.32
N SER A 52 1.98 -4.81 3.16
CA SER A 52 0.84 -4.93 4.07
C SER A 52 1.36 -5.33 5.45
N GLY A 53 1.28 -4.43 6.42
CA GLY A 53 1.90 -4.62 7.74
C GLY A 53 3.41 -4.85 7.64
N SER A 54 3.88 -5.99 8.12
CA SER A 54 5.28 -6.44 8.01
C SER A 54 5.59 -7.16 6.69
N HIS A 55 4.58 -7.58 5.93
CA HIS A 55 4.76 -8.36 4.72
C HIS A 55 5.07 -7.46 3.53
N ILE A 56 6.10 -7.83 2.77
CA ILE A 56 6.49 -7.17 1.53
C ILE A 56 6.37 -8.19 0.39
N TYR A 57 5.55 -7.89 -0.62
CA TYR A 57 5.12 -8.89 -1.60
C TYR A 57 4.87 -8.32 -2.99
N ARG A 58 4.89 -9.15 -4.02
CA ARG A 58 4.40 -8.81 -5.36
C ARG A 58 3.71 -9.99 -6.04
N PRO A 59 2.77 -9.75 -6.96
CA PRO A 59 2.24 -10.81 -7.82
C PRO A 59 3.35 -11.50 -8.62
N TYR A 60 3.25 -12.82 -8.77
CA TYR A 60 4.22 -13.68 -9.45
C TYR A 60 3.51 -14.80 -10.23
N CYS A 61 2.47 -14.42 -10.98
CA CYS A 61 1.69 -15.35 -11.80
C CYS A 61 2.51 -15.81 -13.02
N GLN A 62 2.47 -17.10 -13.35
CA GLN A 62 3.30 -17.67 -14.43
C GLN A 62 2.90 -17.20 -15.83
N THR A 63 1.60 -17.01 -16.06
CA THR A 63 1.04 -16.71 -17.40
C THR A 63 0.28 -15.39 -17.45
N CYS A 64 0.49 -14.49 -16.48
CA CYS A 64 -0.24 -13.23 -16.36
C CYS A 64 0.67 -12.10 -15.87
N ALA A 65 0.62 -10.95 -16.54
CA ALA A 65 1.35 -9.74 -16.18
C ALA A 65 0.44 -8.52 -15.97
N ALA A 66 -0.86 -8.73 -15.72
CA ALA A 66 -1.84 -7.64 -15.59
C ALA A 66 -1.63 -6.75 -14.35
N CYS A 67 -0.93 -7.27 -13.34
CA CYS A 67 -0.62 -6.53 -12.12
C CYS A 67 0.56 -5.55 -12.33
N ILE A 68 0.26 -4.35 -12.82
CA ILE A 68 1.27 -3.33 -13.12
C ILE A 68 1.45 -2.39 -11.91
N PRO A 69 2.69 -2.18 -11.41
CA PRO A 69 2.95 -1.17 -10.40
C PRO A 69 2.84 0.25 -10.99
N VAL A 70 2.06 1.12 -10.34
CA VAL A 70 1.85 2.51 -10.80
C VAL A 70 2.66 3.49 -9.95
N ARG A 71 3.16 4.55 -10.60
CA ARG A 71 3.85 5.68 -9.96
C ARG A 71 3.21 6.99 -10.41
N ILE A 72 3.11 7.94 -9.48
CA ILE A 72 2.58 9.28 -9.75
C ILE A 72 3.77 10.22 -9.99
N PRO A 73 3.89 10.88 -11.16
CA PRO A 73 5.01 11.77 -11.47
C PRO A 73 4.85 13.12 -10.76
N VAL A 74 5.03 13.14 -9.43
CA VAL A 74 4.80 14.32 -8.59
C VAL A 74 5.64 15.54 -9.01
N ALA A 75 6.83 15.32 -9.57
CA ALA A 75 7.70 16.39 -10.06
C ALA A 75 7.13 17.14 -11.28
N GLN A 76 6.18 16.55 -12.00
CA GLN A 76 5.51 17.18 -13.15
C GLN A 76 4.23 17.92 -12.74
N PHE A 77 3.86 17.91 -11.46
CA PHE A 77 2.66 18.58 -10.99
C PHE A 77 2.77 20.10 -11.21
N THR A 78 1.81 20.66 -11.95
CA THR A 78 1.66 22.12 -12.11
C THR A 78 0.35 22.58 -11.51
N ASP A 79 0.41 23.63 -10.69
CA ASP A 79 -0.78 24.18 -10.02
C ASP A 79 -1.75 24.81 -11.04
N LYS A 80 -3.04 24.48 -10.90
CA LYS A 80 -4.14 24.96 -11.77
C LYS A 80 -5.15 25.74 -10.93
N ARG A 81 -5.98 26.55 -11.57
CA ARG A 81 -6.99 27.38 -10.90
C ARG A 81 -7.85 26.60 -9.89
N LYS A 82 -8.21 25.36 -10.21
CA LYS A 82 -8.98 24.48 -9.31
C LYS A 82 -8.23 24.10 -8.03
N HIS A 83 -6.91 23.85 -8.09
CA HIS A 83 -6.15 23.51 -6.89
C HIS A 83 -5.92 24.75 -6.03
N ARG A 84 -5.66 25.92 -6.64
CA ARG A 84 -5.61 27.19 -5.90
C ARG A 84 -6.92 27.51 -5.19
N ARG A 85 -8.07 27.28 -5.84
CA ARG A 85 -9.39 27.41 -5.20
C ARG A 85 -9.53 26.46 -4.01
N ALA A 86 -9.16 25.19 -4.18
CA ALA A 86 -9.19 24.21 -3.11
C ALA A 86 -8.29 24.61 -1.92
N ARG A 87 -7.07 25.10 -2.18
CA ARG A 87 -6.17 25.61 -1.14
C ARG A 87 -6.79 26.77 -0.38
N LYS A 88 -7.34 27.76 -1.08
CA LYS A 88 -7.98 28.93 -0.46
C LYS A 88 -9.15 28.53 0.43
N THR A 89 -10.01 27.62 -0.02
CA THR A 89 -11.15 27.14 0.79
C THR A 89 -10.71 26.40 2.06
N ASN A 90 -9.47 25.89 2.09
CA ASN A 90 -8.93 25.11 3.20
C ASN A 90 -7.77 25.84 3.90
N GLU A 91 -7.68 27.16 3.80
CA GLU A 91 -6.55 27.94 4.34
C GLU A 91 -6.42 27.86 5.87
N THR A 92 -7.52 27.53 6.56
CA THR A 92 -7.55 27.34 8.01
C THR A 92 -7.05 25.97 8.46
N LEU A 93 -6.85 25.02 7.54
CA LEU A 93 -6.34 23.70 7.89
C LEU A 93 -4.84 23.78 8.21
N THR A 94 -4.48 23.24 9.38
CA THR A 94 -3.09 23.06 9.77
C THR A 94 -2.69 21.60 9.58
N VAL A 95 -1.55 21.36 8.95
CA VAL A 95 -1.01 20.02 8.71
C VAL A 95 0.30 19.87 9.47
N THR A 96 0.38 18.88 10.36
CA THR A 96 1.57 18.58 11.16
C THR A 96 2.03 17.15 10.89
N LYS A 97 3.36 16.94 10.91
CA LYS A 97 3.94 15.61 10.78
C LYS A 97 4.17 15.02 12.17
N HIS A 98 3.68 13.81 12.39
CA HIS A 98 3.88 13.04 13.63
C HIS A 98 4.45 11.66 13.32
N SER A 99 5.11 11.06 14.32
CA SER A 99 5.42 9.64 14.28
C SER A 99 4.12 8.81 14.30
N PRO A 100 4.08 7.64 13.65
CA PRO A 100 2.93 6.75 13.73
C PRO A 100 2.64 6.39 15.19
N ARG A 101 1.39 6.59 15.61
CA ARG A 101 0.91 6.27 16.94
C ARG A 101 -0.55 5.83 16.85
N LEU A 102 -0.94 4.89 17.70
CA LEU A 102 -2.34 4.58 17.93
C LEU A 102 -2.86 5.52 19.01
N THR A 103 -3.89 6.29 18.69
CA THR A 103 -4.60 7.14 19.65
C THR A 103 -6.08 6.82 19.57
N GLU A 104 -6.80 7.11 20.65
CA GLU A 104 -8.25 6.96 20.69
C GLU A 104 -8.91 7.72 19.54
N GLU A 105 -8.52 8.98 19.33
CA GLU A 105 -9.04 9.81 18.23
C GLU A 105 -8.87 9.15 16.85
N TYR A 106 -7.72 8.54 16.57
CA TYR A 106 -7.48 7.87 15.29
C TYR A 106 -8.31 6.60 15.15
N PHE A 107 -8.46 5.85 16.25
CA PHE A 107 -9.30 4.66 16.26
C PHE A 107 -10.77 5.02 16.08
N SER A 108 -11.30 6.01 16.81
CA SER A 108 -12.70 6.44 16.66
C SER A 108 -13.00 6.94 15.24
N LEU A 109 -12.05 7.65 14.60
CA LEU A 109 -12.19 8.06 13.20
C LEU A 109 -12.21 6.85 12.25
N TYR A 110 -11.33 5.88 12.48
CA TYR A 110 -11.28 4.63 11.71
C TYR A 110 -12.56 3.82 11.87
N GLU A 111 -13.04 3.63 13.11
CA GLU A 111 -14.27 2.91 13.43
C GLU A 111 -15.47 3.54 12.74
N LYS A 112 -15.61 4.87 12.81
CA LYS A 112 -16.65 5.61 12.11
C LYS A 112 -16.60 5.37 10.61
N TYR A 113 -15.40 5.44 10.01
CA TYR A 113 -15.22 5.21 8.57
C TYR A 113 -15.63 3.79 8.16
N VAL A 114 -15.18 2.76 8.88
CA VAL A 114 -15.54 1.37 8.58
C VAL A 114 -17.04 1.16 8.73
N SER A 115 -17.62 1.64 9.83
CA SER A 115 -19.06 1.47 10.11
C SER A 115 -19.96 2.17 9.10
N GLU A 116 -19.58 3.36 8.61
CA GLU A 116 -20.38 4.13 7.66
C GLU A 116 -20.19 3.72 6.20
N ARG A 117 -18.99 3.24 5.81
CA ARG A 117 -18.62 3.04 4.40
C ARG A 117 -18.37 1.59 4.01
N HIS A 118 -18.05 0.73 4.96
CA HIS A 118 -17.59 -0.65 4.74
C HIS A 118 -18.23 -1.64 5.71
N SER A 119 -19.46 -1.36 6.14
CA SER A 119 -20.20 -2.24 7.07
C SER A 119 -20.52 -3.61 6.48
N ASP A 120 -20.41 -3.76 5.17
CA ASP A 120 -20.59 -4.99 4.39
C ASP A 120 -19.26 -5.67 4.01
N GLY A 121 -18.11 -5.11 4.40
CA GLY A 121 -16.78 -5.59 4.02
C GLY A 121 -16.01 -6.28 5.14
N ASP A 122 -14.94 -6.97 4.76
CA ASP A 122 -14.06 -7.75 5.67
C ASP A 122 -13.36 -6.91 6.77
N MET A 123 -13.44 -5.59 6.69
CA MET A 123 -12.88 -4.68 7.69
C MET A 123 -13.85 -4.40 8.85
N TYR A 124 -15.11 -4.82 8.75
CA TYR A 124 -16.14 -4.61 9.78
C TYR A 124 -16.31 -5.86 10.68
N PRO A 125 -16.44 -5.71 12.01
CA PRO A 125 -16.35 -4.46 12.76
C PRO A 125 -14.90 -3.95 12.83
N ALA A 126 -14.75 -2.65 13.08
CA ALA A 126 -13.43 -2.09 13.30
C ALA A 126 -12.77 -2.76 14.52
N SER A 127 -11.51 -3.15 14.36
CA SER A 127 -10.69 -3.84 15.36
C SER A 127 -9.25 -3.37 15.33
#